data_AF-A0A9E2J637-F1
#
_entry.id   AF-A0A9E2J637-F1
#
_cell.length_a   1.000
_cell.length_b   1.000
_cell.length_c   1.000
_cell.angle_alpha   90.00
_cell.angle_beta   90.00
_cell.angle_gamma   90.00
#
_symmetry.space_group_name_H-M   'P 1'
#
loop_
_entity.id
_entity.type
_entity.pdbx_description
1 polymer ?
#
loop_
_entity_poly.entity_id
_entity_poly.type
_entity_poly.pdbx_seq_one_letter_code
_entity_poly.pdbx_strand_id
1 'polypeptide(L)'
;MKATIIFIIVFIIHSNLFAQETRDQCYNCHSALGDKASSGYSNDIHFKKGISCASCHGGNSKSDDMSVSMSKASGFKGIPKGNVKSEACINCHSSSEKMLSFGSKLGINQAELLSRSVHGKSSIRGNERIIQCIDCHGVHGILPANDRRSNVHPLNIPKNCAKCHNSTVFMRSYNPALPVDQLEKYLTSEHGKLNRKGDPKVAECASCHGSHDILSASDVRSRVHPTNIPKTCSKCHSDINYMQRYKIPTDQYEKFAKSVHGKALLEKKDASAPACNNCHGNHGAIPPGIESISKVCGSCHALNADLFASSPHKKIFDEKRIPECESCHGNHYIETATNKLLGVSSESVCSKCHTEKESVKGYQVAKTMRSLIDSLDYALKYAGSLISEAEQKGMEIADAKFKLRDANQAKLEAKTMVHSFDEAKFREVVEGKGFAVTTFVIGEGNAAIDNYYFRRYGLVIFILIISFLSIVLYIYIKRLDKKHLKT
;
A
#
# COMPACT_ATOMS: atom_id res chain seq x y z
N MET A 1 34.46 -76.21 12.27
CA MET A 1 33.59 -75.37 11.39
C MET A 1 32.98 -74.18 12.16
N LYS A 2 33.80 -73.36 12.85
CA LYS A 2 33.36 -72.12 13.55
C LYS A 2 34.42 -70.99 13.58
N ALA A 3 35.65 -71.23 13.10
CA ALA A 3 36.74 -70.25 13.14
C ALA A 3 36.95 -69.47 11.81
N THR A 4 36.43 -69.97 10.68
CA THR A 4 36.67 -69.37 9.35
C THR A 4 35.66 -68.27 8.99
N ILE A 5 34.54 -68.15 9.72
CA ILE A 5 33.47 -67.18 9.43
C ILE A 5 33.73 -65.81 10.07
N ILE A 6 34.52 -65.73 11.14
CA ILE A 6 34.77 -64.46 11.86
C ILE A 6 35.77 -63.56 11.12
N PHE A 7 36.72 -64.14 10.37
CA PHE A 7 37.71 -63.36 9.62
C PHE A 7 37.13 -62.64 8.39
N ILE A 8 36.08 -63.19 7.77
CA ILE A 8 35.42 -62.58 6.61
C ILE A 8 34.50 -61.43 7.02
N ILE A 9 33.89 -61.49 8.21
CA ILE A 9 33.01 -60.42 8.71
C ILE A 9 33.81 -59.20 9.19
N VAL A 10 34.99 -59.39 9.78
CA VAL A 10 35.85 -58.27 10.20
C VAL A 10 36.48 -57.54 9.00
N PHE A 11 36.76 -58.24 7.89
CA PHE A 11 37.29 -57.62 6.68
C PHE A 11 36.23 -56.82 5.90
N ILE A 12 34.96 -57.27 5.91
CA ILE A 12 33.84 -56.57 5.24
C ILE A 12 33.38 -55.32 6.02
N ILE A 13 33.61 -55.28 7.33
CA ILE A 13 33.28 -54.10 8.17
C ILE A 13 34.38 -53.03 8.09
N HIS A 14 35.65 -53.39 7.84
CA HIS A 14 36.73 -52.41 7.67
C HIS A 14 36.86 -51.86 6.24
N SER A 15 36.32 -52.53 5.22
CA SER A 15 36.35 -52.04 3.84
C SER A 15 35.26 -50.99 3.52
N ASN A 16 34.24 -50.85 4.37
CA ASN A 16 33.19 -49.84 4.19
C ASN A 16 33.46 -48.51 4.91
N LEU A 17 34.49 -48.43 5.74
CA LEU A 17 34.90 -47.17 6.41
C LEU A 17 35.97 -46.38 5.64
N PHE A 18 36.53 -46.91 4.53
CA PHE A 18 37.63 -46.29 3.78
C PHE A 18 37.38 -46.10 2.27
N ALA A 19 36.12 -46.14 1.81
CA ALA A 19 35.80 -45.96 0.39
C ALA A 19 34.66 -44.95 0.17
N GLN A 20 34.84 -43.74 0.70
CA GLN A 20 34.30 -42.56 0.05
C GLN A 20 35.43 -41.53 -0.07
N GLU A 21 36.51 -41.91 -0.75
CA GLU A 21 37.28 -40.91 -1.47
C GLU A 21 36.29 -40.15 -2.33
N THR A 22 36.16 -38.86 -2.09
CA THR A 22 35.35 -38.03 -2.96
C THR A 22 35.92 -38.20 -4.37
N ARG A 23 35.06 -38.42 -5.39
CA ARG A 23 35.49 -38.54 -6.80
C ARG A 23 36.15 -37.26 -7.35
N ASP A 24 36.42 -36.30 -6.48
CA ASP A 24 36.98 -35.00 -6.77
C ASP A 24 38.39 -34.90 -6.16
N GLN A 25 39.39 -35.20 -6.98
CA GLN A 25 40.79 -35.11 -6.61
C GLN A 25 41.20 -33.67 -6.28
N CYS A 26 40.47 -32.66 -6.79
CA CYS A 26 40.68 -31.29 -6.34
C CYS A 26 40.37 -31.17 -4.85
N TYR A 27 39.23 -31.67 -4.37
CA TYR A 27 38.88 -31.60 -2.95
C TYR A 27 39.85 -32.41 -2.09
N ASN A 28 40.21 -33.64 -2.49
CA ASN A 28 41.12 -34.49 -1.70
C ASN A 28 42.47 -33.80 -1.46
N CYS A 29 43.07 -33.25 -2.53
CA CYS A 29 44.34 -32.53 -2.41
C CYS A 29 44.18 -31.23 -1.62
N HIS A 30 43.20 -30.39 -1.96
CA HIS A 30 43.00 -29.08 -1.32
C HIS A 30 42.55 -29.16 0.15
N SER A 31 41.88 -30.25 0.55
CA SER A 31 41.53 -30.51 1.95
C SER A 31 42.75 -30.97 2.76
N ALA A 32 43.63 -31.79 2.17
CA ALA A 32 44.89 -32.19 2.80
C ALA A 32 45.84 -30.99 3.02
N LEU A 33 45.80 -30.00 2.11
CA LEU A 33 46.51 -28.73 2.26
C LEU A 33 45.90 -27.80 3.33
N GLY A 34 44.72 -28.12 3.85
CA GLY A 34 44.05 -27.33 4.88
C GLY A 34 43.55 -25.97 4.39
N ASP A 35 43.26 -25.81 3.10
CA ASP A 35 42.79 -24.52 2.60
C ASP A 35 41.36 -24.20 3.05
N LYS A 36 41.05 -22.91 3.05
CA LYS A 36 39.76 -22.41 3.54
C LYS A 36 38.59 -22.81 2.64
N ALA A 37 38.82 -22.93 1.34
CA ALA A 37 37.78 -23.24 0.37
C ALA A 37 37.32 -24.69 0.50
N SER A 38 38.25 -25.65 0.59
CA SER A 38 37.97 -27.07 0.81
C SER A 38 37.31 -27.32 2.16
N SER A 39 37.77 -26.65 3.22
CA SER A 39 37.21 -26.78 4.57
C SER A 39 35.71 -26.51 4.62
N GLY A 40 35.25 -25.45 3.95
CA GLY A 40 33.83 -25.10 3.89
C GLY A 40 33.03 -25.95 2.91
N TYR A 41 33.67 -26.38 1.81
CA TYR A 41 32.98 -27.08 0.71
C TYR A 41 32.40 -28.43 1.12
N SER A 42 33.02 -29.12 2.07
CA SER A 42 32.50 -30.37 2.67
C SER A 42 31.04 -30.25 3.17
N ASN A 43 30.63 -29.06 3.60
CA ASN A 43 29.28 -28.79 4.10
C ASN A 43 28.31 -28.28 3.02
N ASP A 44 28.81 -27.93 1.84
CA ASP A 44 28.06 -27.33 0.74
C ASP A 44 27.01 -28.31 0.17
N ILE A 45 25.85 -27.79 -0.21
CA ILE A 45 24.81 -28.59 -0.85
C ILE A 45 25.26 -29.20 -2.18
N HIS A 46 26.14 -28.50 -2.91
CA HIS A 46 26.68 -28.98 -4.18
C HIS A 46 27.61 -30.19 -3.97
N PHE A 47 28.48 -30.13 -2.95
CA PHE A 47 29.34 -31.26 -2.58
C PHE A 47 28.50 -32.49 -2.19
N LYS A 48 27.44 -32.30 -1.38
CA LYS A 48 26.48 -33.36 -1.01
C LYS A 48 25.72 -33.94 -2.20
N LYS A 49 25.66 -33.22 -3.31
CA LYS A 49 25.05 -33.65 -4.58
C LYS A 49 26.06 -34.22 -5.57
N GLY A 50 27.32 -34.40 -5.15
CA GLY A 50 28.38 -34.97 -5.98
C GLY A 50 28.90 -34.03 -7.06
N ILE A 51 28.66 -32.72 -6.91
CA ILE A 51 29.24 -31.71 -7.80
C ILE A 51 30.69 -31.47 -7.36
N SER A 52 31.60 -31.45 -8.31
CA SER A 52 33.04 -31.26 -8.08
C SER A 52 33.43 -29.78 -8.12
N CYS A 53 34.60 -29.45 -7.55
CA CYS A 53 35.27 -28.16 -7.70
C CYS A 53 35.38 -27.73 -9.18
N ALA A 54 35.67 -28.68 -10.06
CA ALA A 54 35.80 -28.45 -11.50
C ALA A 54 34.50 -28.00 -12.17
N SER A 55 33.34 -28.26 -11.58
CA SER A 55 32.05 -27.80 -12.12
C SER A 55 31.90 -26.27 -12.04
N CYS A 56 32.61 -25.61 -11.12
CA CYS A 56 32.64 -24.15 -10.99
C CYS A 56 33.95 -23.55 -11.51
N HIS A 57 35.08 -24.20 -11.23
CA HIS A 57 36.42 -23.71 -11.54
C HIS A 57 37.00 -24.25 -12.86
N GLY A 58 36.34 -25.20 -13.51
CA GLY A 58 36.88 -25.94 -14.66
C GLY A 58 38.00 -26.92 -14.25
N GLY A 59 38.64 -27.55 -15.23
CA GLY A 59 39.72 -28.51 -14.97
C GLY A 59 39.26 -29.96 -14.95
N ASN A 60 40.19 -30.87 -14.63
CA ASN A 60 39.92 -32.30 -14.55
C ASN A 60 39.90 -32.76 -13.08
N SER A 61 38.71 -32.94 -12.51
CA SER A 61 38.53 -33.39 -11.12
C SER A 61 38.92 -34.85 -10.88
N LYS A 62 39.23 -35.63 -11.92
CA LYS A 62 39.59 -37.05 -11.80
C LYS A 62 41.09 -37.30 -11.70
N SER A 63 41.90 -36.29 -11.99
CA SER A 63 43.36 -36.39 -11.97
C SER A 63 43.89 -35.77 -10.67
N ASP A 64 44.86 -36.43 -10.06
CA ASP A 64 45.63 -35.95 -8.92
C ASP A 64 46.87 -35.13 -9.37
N ASP A 65 47.32 -35.32 -10.62
CA ASP A 65 48.35 -34.48 -11.24
C ASP A 65 47.84 -33.05 -11.48
N MET A 66 48.39 -32.10 -10.73
CA MET A 66 48.07 -30.67 -10.84
C MET A 66 48.27 -30.11 -12.25
N SER A 67 49.30 -30.57 -12.98
CA SER A 67 49.61 -30.09 -14.32
C SER A 67 48.52 -30.48 -15.33
N VAL A 68 47.83 -31.60 -15.10
CA VAL A 68 46.69 -32.06 -15.89
C VAL A 68 45.40 -31.43 -15.37
N SER A 69 45.17 -31.46 -14.05
CA SER A 69 43.92 -31.03 -13.42
C SER A 69 43.66 -29.54 -13.52
N MET A 70 44.71 -28.72 -13.43
CA MET A 70 44.64 -27.25 -13.49
C MET A 70 45.15 -26.68 -14.82
N SER A 71 45.26 -27.49 -15.87
CA SER A 71 45.65 -27.00 -17.19
C SER A 71 44.54 -26.23 -17.90
N LYS A 72 44.94 -25.28 -18.75
CA LYS A 72 44.04 -24.66 -19.73
C LYS A 72 43.42 -25.70 -20.68
N ALA A 73 44.17 -26.76 -21.02
CA ALA A 73 43.70 -27.85 -21.89
C ALA A 73 42.52 -28.62 -21.27
N SER A 74 42.54 -28.84 -19.96
CA SER A 74 41.42 -29.39 -19.19
C SER A 74 40.31 -28.38 -18.90
N GLY A 75 40.36 -27.19 -19.50
CA GLY A 75 39.36 -26.13 -19.33
C GLY A 75 39.38 -25.46 -17.95
N PHE A 76 40.52 -25.50 -17.23
CA PHE A 76 40.65 -24.82 -15.94
C PHE A 76 40.54 -23.30 -16.08
N LYS A 77 39.64 -22.70 -15.31
CA LYS A 77 39.29 -21.27 -15.34
C LYS A 77 39.88 -20.49 -14.16
N GLY A 78 40.41 -21.21 -13.15
CA GLY A 78 40.86 -20.59 -11.90
C GLY A 78 39.70 -20.04 -11.06
N ILE A 79 39.98 -19.04 -10.23
CA ILE A 79 38.96 -18.38 -9.41
C ILE A 79 38.11 -17.47 -10.33
N PRO A 80 36.78 -17.68 -10.45
CA PRO A 80 35.93 -16.86 -11.30
C PRO A 80 36.01 -15.37 -10.97
N LYS A 81 36.13 -14.53 -12.00
CA LYS A 81 36.24 -13.05 -11.89
C LYS A 81 35.07 -12.37 -12.61
N GLY A 82 34.74 -11.15 -12.17
CA GLY A 82 33.62 -10.38 -12.73
C GLY A 82 32.30 -11.13 -12.78
N ASN A 83 31.58 -11.02 -13.89
CA ASN A 83 30.26 -11.65 -14.08
C ASN A 83 30.34 -13.18 -14.23
N VAL A 84 31.51 -13.74 -14.53
CA VAL A 84 31.74 -15.19 -14.65
C VAL A 84 31.39 -15.92 -13.35
N LYS A 85 31.47 -15.23 -12.20
CA LYS A 85 31.04 -15.79 -10.90
C LYS A 85 29.57 -16.20 -10.92
N SER A 86 28.69 -15.34 -11.44
CA SER A 86 27.25 -15.64 -11.56
C SER A 86 26.96 -16.60 -12.72
N GLU A 87 27.70 -16.50 -13.83
CA GLU A 87 27.54 -17.41 -14.97
C GLU A 87 27.78 -18.87 -14.59
N ALA A 88 28.75 -19.13 -13.71
CA ALA A 88 29.00 -20.47 -13.17
C ALA A 88 27.74 -21.05 -12.50
N CYS A 89 27.00 -20.24 -11.74
CA CYS A 89 25.72 -20.65 -11.15
C CYS A 89 24.64 -20.85 -12.22
N ILE A 90 24.50 -19.89 -13.14
CA ILE A 90 23.45 -19.86 -14.18
C ILE A 90 23.52 -21.08 -15.10
N ASN A 91 24.72 -21.56 -15.42
CA ASN A 91 24.93 -22.72 -16.28
C ASN A 91 24.20 -24.00 -15.82
N CYS A 92 23.88 -24.09 -14.52
CA CYS A 92 23.06 -25.15 -13.95
C CYS A 92 21.70 -24.61 -13.47
N HIS A 93 21.69 -23.52 -12.72
CA HIS A 93 20.48 -22.96 -12.09
C HIS A 93 19.52 -22.26 -13.06
N SER A 94 19.81 -22.24 -14.37
CA SER A 94 18.86 -21.83 -15.42
C SER A 94 18.48 -22.97 -16.38
N SER A 95 18.87 -24.21 -16.08
CA SER A 95 18.50 -25.41 -16.85
C SER A 95 17.64 -26.33 -16.01
N SER A 96 16.40 -26.56 -16.43
CA SER A 96 15.49 -27.52 -15.79
C SER A 96 16.07 -28.93 -15.81
N GLU A 97 16.60 -29.36 -16.96
CA GLU A 97 17.19 -30.69 -17.15
C GLU A 97 18.31 -30.96 -16.14
N LYS A 98 19.30 -30.07 -16.05
CA LYS A 98 20.41 -30.22 -15.09
C LYS A 98 19.93 -30.18 -13.64
N MET A 99 19.03 -29.26 -13.30
CA MET A 99 18.54 -29.17 -11.91
C MET A 99 17.75 -30.42 -11.51
N LEU A 100 16.96 -30.98 -12.44
CA LEU A 100 16.22 -32.22 -12.23
C LEU A 100 17.15 -33.43 -12.12
N SER A 101 18.26 -33.49 -12.86
CA SER A 101 19.23 -34.60 -12.73
C SER A 101 19.88 -34.65 -11.34
N PHE A 102 19.95 -33.53 -10.62
CA PHE A 102 20.40 -33.47 -9.21
C PHE A 102 19.24 -33.62 -8.20
N GLY A 103 18.02 -33.89 -8.67
CA GLY A 103 16.81 -34.00 -7.84
C GLY A 103 16.40 -32.67 -7.20
N SER A 104 16.77 -31.54 -7.79
CA SER A 104 16.45 -30.21 -7.28
C SER A 104 15.11 -29.72 -7.82
N LYS A 105 14.32 -29.09 -6.95
CA LYS A 105 13.04 -28.45 -7.29
C LYS A 105 13.09 -26.91 -7.22
N LEU A 106 14.31 -26.35 -7.22
CA LEU A 106 14.50 -24.91 -7.19
C LEU A 106 14.02 -24.29 -8.51
N GLY A 107 13.44 -23.10 -8.45
CA GLY A 107 13.05 -22.35 -9.65
C GLY A 107 14.27 -21.95 -10.48
N ILE A 108 14.17 -22.02 -11.81
CA ILE A 108 15.28 -21.80 -12.74
C ILE A 108 15.36 -20.38 -13.33
N ASN A 109 14.37 -19.53 -13.03
CA ASN A 109 14.28 -18.17 -13.53
C ASN A 109 14.90 -17.11 -12.61
N GLN A 110 15.59 -17.50 -11.53
CA GLN A 110 16.10 -16.55 -10.54
C GLN A 110 17.13 -15.57 -11.13
N ALA A 111 17.93 -16.03 -12.11
CA ALA A 111 18.88 -15.17 -12.82
C ALA A 111 18.20 -14.08 -13.66
N GLU A 112 17.07 -14.41 -14.30
CA GLU A 112 16.24 -13.47 -15.05
C GLU A 112 15.53 -12.47 -14.13
N LEU A 113 15.03 -12.94 -12.98
CA LEU A 113 14.44 -12.06 -11.98
C LEU A 113 15.48 -11.08 -11.43
N LEU A 114 16.67 -11.59 -11.07
CA LEU A 114 17.77 -10.77 -10.55
C LEU A 114 18.20 -9.72 -11.56
N SER A 115 18.36 -10.07 -12.84
CA SER A 115 18.77 -9.13 -13.88
C SER A 115 17.78 -7.99 -14.11
N ARG A 116 16.50 -8.20 -13.79
CA ARG A 116 15.44 -7.17 -13.88
C ARG A 116 15.29 -6.34 -12.60
N SER A 117 15.83 -6.81 -11.48
CA SER A 117 15.77 -6.15 -10.17
C SER A 117 16.65 -4.90 -10.12
N VAL A 118 16.47 -4.08 -9.07
CA VAL A 118 17.36 -2.95 -8.80
C VAL A 118 18.80 -3.41 -8.56
N HIS A 119 19.00 -4.58 -7.94
CA HIS A 119 20.32 -5.12 -7.65
C HIS A 119 21.06 -5.64 -8.90
N GLY A 120 20.35 -6.25 -9.85
CA GLY A 120 20.97 -6.78 -11.07
C GLY A 120 21.22 -5.74 -12.16
N LYS A 121 20.55 -4.57 -12.07
CA LYS A 121 20.76 -3.43 -12.98
C LYS A 121 21.92 -2.53 -12.58
N SER A 122 22.38 -2.58 -11.33
CA SER A 122 23.43 -1.68 -10.84
C SER A 122 24.83 -2.13 -11.27
N SER A 123 25.63 -1.20 -11.81
CA SER A 123 27.07 -1.35 -12.10
C SER A 123 27.83 -0.04 -11.82
N ILE A 124 29.08 -0.12 -11.35
CA ILE A 124 29.96 1.05 -11.13
C ILE A 124 30.72 1.44 -12.40
N ARG A 125 31.09 0.45 -13.23
CA ARG A 125 32.00 0.62 -14.39
C ARG A 125 31.42 0.05 -15.69
N GLY A 126 30.12 -0.23 -15.75
CA GLY A 126 29.44 -0.81 -16.90
C GLY A 126 29.73 -2.30 -17.17
N ASN A 127 30.87 -2.82 -16.70
CA ASN A 127 31.36 -4.15 -17.07
C ASN A 127 31.01 -5.26 -16.06
N GLU A 128 30.74 -4.93 -14.79
CA GLU A 128 30.46 -5.92 -13.74
C GLU A 128 29.22 -5.54 -12.92
N ARG A 129 28.37 -6.53 -12.61
CA ARG A 129 27.23 -6.37 -11.70
C ARG A 129 27.73 -6.22 -10.27
N ILE A 130 27.16 -5.25 -9.56
CA ILE A 130 27.51 -4.98 -8.15
C ILE A 130 27.07 -6.13 -7.23
N ILE A 131 25.88 -6.67 -7.48
CA ILE A 131 25.33 -7.79 -6.72
C ILE A 131 25.27 -9.03 -7.61
N GLN A 132 25.81 -10.12 -7.09
CA GLN A 132 25.92 -11.43 -7.69
C GLN A 132 25.33 -12.49 -6.74
N CYS A 133 25.08 -13.70 -7.25
CA CYS A 133 24.49 -14.78 -6.45
C CYS A 133 25.26 -15.04 -5.14
N ILE A 134 26.59 -14.93 -5.21
CA ILE A 134 27.50 -15.20 -4.10
C ILE A 134 27.42 -14.16 -2.96
N ASP A 135 26.98 -12.94 -3.24
CA ASP A 135 26.90 -11.88 -2.22
C ASP A 135 25.79 -12.19 -1.21
N CYS A 136 24.75 -12.90 -1.66
CA CYS A 136 23.67 -13.35 -0.80
C CYS A 136 23.84 -14.79 -0.32
N HIS A 137 24.24 -15.72 -1.19
CA HIS A 137 24.32 -17.15 -0.87
C HIS A 137 25.65 -17.57 -0.25
N GLY A 138 26.74 -16.82 -0.49
CA GLY A 138 28.11 -17.22 -0.16
C GLY A 138 28.74 -18.12 -1.22
N VAL A 139 29.92 -18.64 -0.90
CA VAL A 139 30.69 -19.59 -1.73
C VAL A 139 31.30 -20.68 -0.85
N HIS A 140 31.57 -21.85 -1.44
CA HIS A 140 32.28 -22.97 -0.80
C HIS A 140 31.70 -23.35 0.58
N GLY A 141 30.38 -23.44 0.65
CA GLY A 141 29.62 -23.56 1.90
C GLY A 141 28.16 -23.11 1.75
N ILE A 142 27.63 -23.17 0.53
CA ILE A 142 26.25 -22.81 0.22
C ILE A 142 25.32 -23.85 0.85
N LEU A 143 24.44 -23.39 1.72
CA LEU A 143 23.49 -24.25 2.43
C LEU A 143 22.06 -24.02 1.93
N PRO A 144 21.20 -25.05 1.97
CA PRO A 144 19.77 -24.91 1.66
C PRO A 144 19.10 -23.80 2.50
N ALA A 145 18.12 -23.10 1.94
CA ALA A 145 17.47 -21.97 2.62
C ALA A 145 16.72 -22.34 3.92
N ASN A 146 16.43 -23.62 4.14
CA ASN A 146 15.84 -24.13 5.38
C ASN A 146 16.88 -24.53 6.44
N ASP A 147 18.18 -24.56 6.11
CA ASP A 147 19.25 -24.72 7.10
C ASP A 147 19.44 -23.38 7.83
N ARG A 148 19.37 -23.39 9.16
CA ARG A 148 19.49 -22.19 10.00
C ARG A 148 20.83 -21.47 9.86
N ARG A 149 21.87 -22.16 9.38
CA ARG A 149 23.21 -21.59 9.13
C ARG A 149 23.31 -20.95 7.74
N SER A 150 22.33 -21.14 6.87
CA SER A 150 22.35 -20.56 5.52
C SER A 150 22.23 -19.03 5.58
N ASN A 151 23.02 -18.33 4.78
CA ASN A 151 22.95 -16.87 4.66
C ASN A 151 21.57 -16.37 4.19
N VAL A 152 20.82 -17.23 3.50
CA VAL A 152 19.48 -16.92 2.97
C VAL A 152 18.34 -17.54 3.79
N HIS A 153 18.64 -18.07 4.98
CA HIS A 153 17.60 -18.47 5.92
C HIS A 153 16.84 -17.24 6.44
N PRO A 154 15.52 -17.28 6.67
CA PRO A 154 14.73 -16.10 7.10
C PRO A 154 15.27 -15.36 8.33
N LEU A 155 15.92 -16.07 9.26
CA LEU A 155 16.57 -15.47 10.44
C LEU A 155 17.84 -14.68 10.12
N ASN A 156 18.47 -14.95 8.98
CA ASN A 156 19.75 -14.37 8.58
C ASN A 156 19.60 -13.29 7.50
N ILE A 157 18.47 -13.22 6.79
CA ILE A 157 18.25 -12.22 5.73
C ILE A 157 18.42 -10.78 6.24
N PRO A 158 17.85 -10.34 7.38
CA PRO A 158 18.03 -8.96 7.85
C PRO A 158 19.50 -8.58 8.00
N LYS A 159 20.31 -9.48 8.57
CA LYS A 159 21.76 -9.29 8.71
C LYS A 159 22.46 -9.30 7.36
N ASN A 160 22.01 -10.13 6.42
CA ASN A 160 22.59 -10.22 5.08
C ASN A 160 22.40 -8.92 4.29
N CYS A 161 21.18 -8.37 4.27
CA CYS A 161 20.87 -7.09 3.64
C CYS A 161 21.67 -5.93 4.29
N ALA A 162 21.79 -5.96 5.61
CA ALA A 162 22.48 -4.92 6.37
C ALA A 162 23.99 -4.83 6.11
N LYS A 163 24.63 -5.87 5.55
CA LYS A 163 26.05 -5.79 5.14
C LYS A 163 26.32 -4.61 4.21
N CYS A 164 25.35 -4.28 3.36
CA CYS A 164 25.43 -3.16 2.43
C CYS A 164 24.50 -2.00 2.85
N HIS A 165 23.25 -2.31 3.22
CA HIS A 165 22.23 -1.30 3.50
C HIS A 165 22.34 -0.61 4.85
N ASN A 166 23.33 -0.94 5.69
CA ASN A 166 23.60 -0.26 6.96
C ASN A 166 24.82 0.68 6.91
N SER A 167 25.40 0.89 5.72
CA SER A 167 26.59 1.73 5.54
C SER A 167 26.29 2.95 4.69
N THR A 168 26.39 4.13 5.29
CA THR A 168 26.23 5.42 4.58
C THR A 168 27.30 5.58 3.51
N VAL A 169 28.54 5.18 3.79
CA VAL A 169 29.67 5.25 2.84
C VAL A 169 29.38 4.39 1.61
N PHE A 170 28.97 3.14 1.84
CA PHE A 170 28.62 2.24 0.74
C PHE A 170 27.43 2.77 -0.05
N MET A 171 26.30 3.04 0.59
CA MET A 171 25.07 3.41 -0.10
C MET A 171 25.16 4.75 -0.83
N ARG A 172 25.91 5.73 -0.33
CA ARG A 172 26.12 7.01 -1.03
C ARG A 172 26.83 6.86 -2.39
N SER A 173 27.70 5.86 -2.53
CA SER A 173 28.36 5.59 -3.81
C SER A 173 27.40 5.06 -4.89
N TYR A 174 26.18 4.63 -4.53
CA TYR A 174 25.23 4.01 -5.45
C TYR A 174 23.90 4.76 -5.53
N ASN A 175 23.30 5.04 -4.38
CA ASN A 175 22.06 5.78 -4.26
C ASN A 175 22.04 6.57 -2.94
N PRO A 176 22.49 7.83 -2.94
CA PRO A 176 22.57 8.65 -1.74
C PRO A 176 21.19 9.00 -1.16
N ALA A 177 20.10 8.82 -1.91
CA ALA A 177 18.74 9.04 -1.42
C ALA A 177 18.20 7.87 -0.58
N LEU A 178 18.84 6.70 -0.62
CA LEU A 178 18.38 5.55 0.19
C LEU A 178 18.84 5.68 1.64
N PRO A 179 17.90 5.64 2.62
CA PRO A 179 18.26 5.69 4.02
C PRO A 179 18.81 4.34 4.50
N VAL A 180 19.84 4.38 5.34
CA VAL A 180 20.58 3.18 5.81
C VAL A 180 20.14 2.66 7.19
N ASP A 181 19.17 3.33 7.82
CA ASP A 181 18.64 2.98 9.14
C ASP A 181 17.51 1.93 9.07
N GLN A 182 17.28 1.28 7.91
CA GLN A 182 16.16 0.36 7.74
C GLN A 182 16.28 -0.88 8.62
N LEU A 183 17.50 -1.39 8.89
CA LEU A 183 17.68 -2.50 9.82
C LEU A 183 17.27 -2.08 11.24
N GLU A 184 17.70 -0.91 11.70
CA GLU A 184 17.37 -0.41 13.03
C GLU A 184 15.85 -0.27 13.20
N LYS A 185 15.17 0.32 12.21
CA LYS A 185 13.70 0.39 12.16
C LYS A 185 13.05 -0.99 12.13
N TYR A 186 13.58 -1.93 11.37
CA TYR A 186 13.08 -3.31 11.36
C TYR A 186 13.17 -3.96 12.73
N LEU A 187 14.25 -3.74 13.47
CA LEU A 187 14.42 -4.33 14.80
C LEU A 187 13.43 -3.78 15.85
N THR A 188 12.79 -2.63 15.61
CA THR A 188 11.71 -2.12 16.48
C THR A 188 10.33 -2.69 16.14
N SER A 189 10.16 -3.27 14.95
CA SER A 189 8.92 -3.94 14.52
C SER A 189 8.66 -5.24 15.30
N GLU A 190 7.40 -5.69 15.36
CA GLU A 190 7.08 -6.99 15.97
C GLU A 190 7.68 -8.15 15.18
N HIS A 191 7.74 -8.02 13.85
CA HIS A 191 8.44 -8.98 12.98
C HIS A 191 9.92 -9.09 13.36
N GLY A 192 10.63 -7.97 13.50
CA GLY A 192 12.04 -7.96 13.87
C GLY A 192 12.32 -8.46 15.29
N LYS A 193 11.45 -8.12 16.26
CA LYS A 193 11.54 -8.65 17.63
C LYS A 193 11.40 -10.18 17.67
N LEU A 194 10.44 -10.73 16.95
CA LEU A 194 10.22 -12.18 16.89
C LEU A 194 11.31 -12.90 16.09
N ASN A 195 11.83 -12.28 15.01
CA ASN A 195 12.95 -12.81 14.24
C ASN A 195 14.20 -12.93 15.12
N ARG A 196 14.50 -11.91 15.94
CA ARG A 196 15.58 -11.95 16.94
C ARG A 196 15.40 -13.01 18.01
N LYS A 197 14.15 -13.36 18.36
CA LYS A 197 13.83 -14.49 19.25
C LYS A 197 13.94 -15.85 18.55
N GLY A 198 14.29 -15.86 17.26
CA GLY A 198 14.55 -17.08 16.50
C GLY A 198 13.33 -17.67 15.80
N ASP A 199 12.22 -16.92 15.66
CA ASP A 199 11.05 -17.38 14.89
C ASP A 199 11.27 -17.15 13.37
N PRO A 200 11.46 -18.19 12.55
CA PRO A 200 11.73 -18.03 11.13
C PRO A 200 10.47 -17.77 10.30
N LYS A 201 9.28 -17.83 10.91
CA LYS A 201 7.99 -17.62 10.22
C LYS A 201 7.51 -16.17 10.26
N VAL A 202 8.26 -15.25 10.85
CA VAL A 202 7.89 -13.82 10.78
C VAL A 202 8.47 -13.18 9.53
N ALA A 203 7.80 -12.14 9.03
CA ALA A 203 8.24 -11.45 7.83
C ALA A 203 9.63 -10.86 8.02
N GLU A 204 10.45 -10.97 6.98
CA GLU A 204 11.76 -10.31 6.88
C GLU A 204 11.82 -9.45 5.62
N CYS A 205 12.99 -8.89 5.29
CA CYS A 205 13.18 -7.95 4.17
C CYS A 205 12.62 -8.48 2.83
N ALA A 206 12.93 -9.73 2.48
CA ALA A 206 12.52 -10.35 1.22
C ALA A 206 11.03 -10.76 1.18
N SER A 207 10.40 -10.92 2.35
CA SER A 207 8.97 -11.22 2.48
C SER A 207 8.12 -10.10 1.87
N CYS A 208 8.55 -8.85 2.06
CA CYS A 208 7.91 -7.66 1.48
C CYS A 208 8.50 -7.27 0.13
N HIS A 209 9.83 -7.25 -0.02
CA HIS A 209 10.48 -6.71 -1.23
C HIS A 209 10.67 -7.73 -2.37
N GLY A 210 10.63 -9.03 -2.08
CA GLY A 210 11.12 -10.08 -2.99
C GLY A 210 12.56 -10.48 -2.68
N SER A 211 13.02 -11.59 -3.25
CA SER A 211 14.38 -12.13 -3.02
C SER A 211 15.30 -11.88 -4.21
N HIS A 212 14.86 -12.28 -5.40
CA HIS A 212 15.57 -12.04 -6.66
C HIS A 212 14.88 -10.98 -7.52
N ASP A 213 13.65 -10.61 -7.19
CA ASP A 213 12.79 -9.68 -7.92
C ASP A 213 12.59 -8.34 -7.18
N ILE A 214 13.64 -7.85 -6.52
CA ILE A 214 13.57 -6.60 -5.74
C ILE A 214 13.46 -5.41 -6.70
N LEU A 215 12.28 -4.78 -6.74
CA LEU A 215 11.99 -3.63 -7.59
C LEU A 215 11.89 -2.34 -6.77
N SER A 216 12.08 -1.20 -7.43
CA SER A 216 11.83 0.13 -6.83
C SER A 216 10.40 0.22 -6.31
N ALA A 217 10.18 0.90 -5.19
CA ALA A 217 8.83 1.11 -4.65
C ALA A 217 7.92 1.93 -5.61
N SER A 218 8.51 2.68 -6.55
CA SER A 218 7.78 3.38 -7.61
C SER A 218 7.41 2.52 -8.81
N ASP A 219 7.97 1.31 -8.95
CA ASP A 219 7.59 0.39 -10.02
C ASP A 219 6.26 -0.29 -9.66
N VAL A 220 5.25 -0.19 -10.53
CA VAL A 220 3.91 -0.76 -10.29
C VAL A 220 3.91 -2.29 -10.11
N ARG A 221 4.97 -2.98 -10.54
CA ARG A 221 5.16 -4.43 -10.34
C ARG A 221 5.78 -4.75 -8.99
N SER A 222 6.32 -3.75 -8.29
CA SER A 222 6.93 -3.93 -6.99
C SER A 222 5.90 -4.35 -5.95
N ARG A 223 6.27 -5.35 -5.14
CA ARG A 223 5.45 -5.83 -4.02
C ARG A 223 5.22 -4.74 -2.96
N VAL A 224 6.12 -3.75 -2.90
CA VAL A 224 6.02 -2.60 -1.99
C VAL A 224 5.54 -1.32 -2.69
N HIS A 225 5.00 -1.42 -3.91
CA HIS A 225 4.26 -0.32 -4.50
C HIS A 225 2.98 -0.04 -3.71
N PRO A 226 2.56 1.22 -3.47
CA PRO A 226 1.42 1.56 -2.60
C PRO A 226 0.16 0.71 -2.84
N THR A 227 -0.21 0.51 -4.12
CA THR A 227 -1.39 -0.29 -4.50
C THR A 227 -1.24 -1.80 -4.28
N ASN A 228 -0.01 -2.30 -4.13
CA ASN A 228 0.29 -3.72 -3.91
C ASN A 228 0.52 -4.06 -2.43
N ILE A 229 0.82 -3.07 -1.58
CA ILE A 229 1.12 -3.30 -0.15
C ILE A 229 -0.01 -4.06 0.56
N PRO A 230 -1.31 -3.72 0.40
CA PRO A 230 -2.38 -4.49 1.03
C PRO A 230 -2.36 -5.98 0.63
N LYS A 231 -2.02 -6.27 -0.63
CA LYS A 231 -1.87 -7.65 -1.11
C LYS A 231 -0.61 -8.32 -0.55
N THR A 232 0.46 -7.57 -0.34
CA THR A 232 1.69 -8.09 0.28
C THR A 232 1.47 -8.47 1.74
N CYS A 233 0.77 -7.63 2.51
CA CYS A 233 0.44 -7.92 3.92
C CYS A 233 -0.52 -9.11 4.05
N SER A 234 -1.54 -9.19 3.20
CA SER A 234 -2.57 -10.26 3.26
C SER A 234 -2.04 -11.66 2.96
N LYS A 235 -0.86 -11.80 2.34
CA LYS A 235 -0.21 -13.12 2.17
C LYS A 235 -0.09 -13.90 3.49
N CYS A 236 0.16 -13.18 4.58
CA CYS A 236 0.18 -13.76 5.93
C CYS A 236 -1.04 -13.29 6.74
N HIS A 237 -1.34 -11.99 6.73
CA HIS A 237 -2.40 -11.40 7.57
C HIS A 237 -3.83 -11.70 7.09
N SER A 238 -4.02 -12.54 6.08
CA SER A 238 -5.34 -13.09 5.71
C SER A 238 -5.38 -14.62 5.77
N ASP A 239 -4.28 -15.27 6.17
CA ASP A 239 -4.21 -16.72 6.34
C ASP A 239 -4.47 -17.10 7.80
N ILE A 240 -5.64 -17.67 8.07
CA ILE A 240 -6.07 -18.11 9.40
C ILE A 240 -5.09 -19.13 9.99
N ASN A 241 -4.68 -20.12 9.19
CA ASN A 241 -3.79 -21.19 9.66
C ASN A 241 -2.40 -20.63 10.00
N TYR A 242 -1.93 -19.66 9.22
CA TYR A 242 -0.66 -18.99 9.47
C TYR A 242 -0.70 -18.12 10.73
N MET A 243 -1.75 -17.32 10.90
CA MET A 243 -1.86 -16.32 11.96
C MET A 243 -2.39 -16.86 13.28
N GLN A 244 -3.00 -18.05 13.30
CA GLN A 244 -3.54 -18.68 14.52
C GLN A 244 -2.51 -18.73 15.65
N ARG A 245 -1.25 -19.08 15.35
CA ARG A 245 -0.17 -19.14 16.35
C ARG A 245 0.19 -17.79 16.96
N TYR A 246 -0.09 -16.70 16.24
CA TYR A 246 0.18 -15.33 16.66
C TYR A 246 -1.03 -14.65 17.29
N LYS A 247 -2.21 -15.28 17.25
CA LYS A 247 -3.48 -14.76 17.78
C LYS A 247 -3.86 -13.39 17.18
N ILE A 248 -3.60 -13.22 15.89
CA ILE A 248 -3.91 -11.97 15.16
C ILE A 248 -5.12 -12.24 14.24
N PRO A 249 -6.14 -11.36 14.24
CA PRO A 249 -7.28 -11.44 13.32
C PRO A 249 -6.85 -11.33 11.84
N THR A 250 -7.58 -12.00 10.94
CA THR A 250 -7.21 -12.14 9.52
C THR A 250 -8.18 -11.47 8.54
N ASP A 251 -9.22 -10.80 9.04
CA ASP A 251 -10.25 -10.11 8.26
C ASP A 251 -9.88 -8.67 7.87
N GLN A 252 -8.69 -8.20 8.28
CA GLN A 252 -8.29 -6.80 8.14
C GLN A 252 -8.10 -6.36 6.70
N TYR A 253 -7.64 -7.24 5.82
CA TYR A 253 -7.56 -6.94 4.38
C TYR A 253 -8.95 -6.74 3.77
N GLU A 254 -9.92 -7.59 4.13
CA GLU A 254 -11.28 -7.49 3.62
C GLU A 254 -11.97 -6.21 4.09
N LYS A 255 -11.83 -5.90 5.38
CA LYS A 255 -12.27 -4.63 5.98
C LYS A 255 -11.63 -3.43 5.30
N PHE A 256 -10.31 -3.45 5.14
CA PHE A 256 -9.58 -2.38 4.46
C PHE A 256 -10.08 -2.20 3.03
N ALA A 257 -10.22 -3.27 2.25
CA ALA A 257 -10.67 -3.20 0.87
C ALA A 257 -12.06 -2.55 0.71
N LYS A 258 -12.96 -2.77 1.67
CA LYS A 258 -14.30 -2.16 1.67
C LYS A 258 -14.33 -0.73 2.20
N SER A 259 -13.28 -0.29 2.91
CA SER A 259 -13.16 1.07 3.46
C SER A 259 -13.00 2.14 2.39
N VAL A 260 -13.18 3.42 2.75
CA VAL A 260 -12.95 4.56 1.84
C VAL A 260 -11.50 4.63 1.35
N HIS A 261 -10.53 4.31 2.21
CA HIS A 261 -9.12 4.26 1.82
C HIS A 261 -8.83 3.11 0.87
N GLY A 262 -9.38 1.92 1.15
CA GLY A 262 -9.23 0.76 0.27
C GLY A 262 -9.88 0.97 -1.09
N LYS A 263 -11.08 1.56 -1.16
CA LYS A 263 -11.73 1.90 -2.43
C LYS A 263 -10.91 2.92 -3.24
N ALA A 264 -10.40 3.96 -2.59
CA ALA A 264 -9.53 4.93 -3.26
C ALA A 264 -8.24 4.27 -3.79
N LEU A 265 -7.55 3.50 -2.95
CA LEU A 265 -6.27 2.88 -3.31
C LEU A 265 -6.41 1.74 -4.32
N LEU A 266 -7.34 0.82 -4.09
CA LEU A 266 -7.45 -0.44 -4.83
C LEU A 266 -8.35 -0.33 -6.06
N GLU A 267 -9.47 0.39 -5.97
CA GLU A 267 -10.41 0.53 -7.10
C GLU A 267 -10.01 1.74 -7.97
N LYS A 268 -9.82 2.92 -7.37
CA LYS A 268 -9.47 4.14 -8.12
C LYS A 268 -7.98 4.27 -8.45
N LYS A 269 -7.14 3.36 -7.94
CA LYS A 269 -5.67 3.37 -8.11
C LYS A 269 -5.01 4.66 -7.63
N ASP A 270 -5.63 5.32 -6.66
CA ASP A 270 -5.10 6.55 -6.08
C ASP A 270 -3.99 6.22 -5.08
N ALA A 271 -2.73 6.39 -5.49
CA ALA A 271 -1.56 6.13 -4.65
C ALA A 271 -1.37 7.17 -3.53
N SER A 272 -2.16 8.26 -3.51
CA SER A 272 -2.18 9.21 -2.38
C SER A 272 -3.01 8.69 -1.21
N ALA A 273 -3.90 7.72 -1.46
CA ALA A 273 -4.66 7.06 -0.41
C ALA A 273 -3.74 6.16 0.44
N PRO A 274 -3.92 6.12 1.77
CA PRO A 274 -3.04 5.35 2.65
C PRO A 274 -3.23 3.83 2.45
N ALA A 275 -2.10 3.11 2.43
CA ALA A 275 -2.03 1.66 2.50
C ALA A 275 -1.72 1.19 3.94
N CYS A 276 -1.63 -0.12 4.16
CA CYS A 276 -1.45 -0.70 5.50
C CYS A 276 -0.22 -0.15 6.25
N ASN A 277 0.89 0.02 5.53
CA ASN A 277 2.16 0.56 6.03
C ASN A 277 2.09 2.04 6.42
N ASN A 278 1.16 2.83 5.87
CA ASN A 278 1.00 4.22 6.27
C ASN A 278 0.51 4.35 7.72
N CYS A 279 -0.23 3.34 8.22
CA CYS A 279 -0.70 3.32 9.61
C CYS A 279 0.16 2.44 10.52
N HIS A 280 0.64 1.30 10.00
CA HIS A 280 1.42 0.34 10.79
C HIS A 280 2.93 0.60 10.75
N GLY A 281 3.41 1.42 9.82
CA GLY A 281 4.83 1.64 9.56
C GLY A 281 5.38 0.80 8.41
N ASN A 282 6.46 1.29 7.79
CA ASN A 282 7.16 0.63 6.68
C ASN A 282 8.07 -0.50 7.19
N HIS A 283 9.26 -0.12 7.66
CA HIS A 283 10.24 -1.05 8.21
C HIS A 283 10.00 -1.27 9.71
N GLY A 284 9.40 -0.32 10.43
CA GLY A 284 9.01 -0.44 11.85
C GLY A 284 7.60 -0.98 12.07
N ALA A 285 7.14 -1.92 11.24
CA ALA A 285 5.75 -2.38 11.22
C ALA A 285 5.28 -2.90 12.59
N ILE A 286 4.34 -2.21 13.23
CA ILE A 286 3.76 -2.56 14.52
C ILE A 286 2.27 -2.22 14.53
N PRO A 287 1.42 -2.97 15.25
CA PRO A 287 0.09 -2.47 15.59
C PRO A 287 0.23 -1.14 16.34
N PRO A 288 -0.32 -0.03 15.82
CA PRO A 288 -0.26 1.23 16.54
C PRO A 288 -0.93 1.06 17.91
N GLY A 289 -0.29 1.56 18.96
CA GLY A 289 -0.90 1.70 20.28
C GLY A 289 -2.05 2.72 20.24
N ILE A 290 -2.97 2.64 21.18
CA ILE A 290 -4.19 3.48 21.23
C ILE A 290 -3.88 4.98 21.07
N GLU A 291 -2.85 5.50 21.76
CA GLU A 291 -2.45 6.92 21.66
C GLU A 291 -1.77 7.31 20.33
N SER A 292 -1.33 6.33 19.53
CA SER A 292 -0.62 6.56 18.27
C SER A 292 -1.54 6.50 17.04
N ILE A 293 -2.72 5.90 17.15
CA ILE A 293 -3.65 5.75 16.01
C ILE A 293 -4.15 7.12 15.56
N SER A 294 -4.56 7.98 16.50
CA SER A 294 -5.07 9.30 16.15
C SER A 294 -4.01 10.21 15.53
N LYS A 295 -2.77 10.11 16.01
CA LYS A 295 -1.62 10.82 15.43
C LYS A 295 -1.34 10.40 13.98
N VAL A 296 -1.54 9.11 13.66
CA VAL A 296 -1.45 8.60 12.28
C VAL A 296 -2.55 9.19 11.41
N CYS A 297 -3.80 9.26 11.89
CA CYS A 297 -4.88 9.92 11.14
C CYS A 297 -4.58 11.40 10.93
N GLY A 298 -4.07 12.08 11.96
CA GLY A 298 -3.75 13.51 11.96
C GLY A 298 -2.60 13.91 11.02
N SER A 299 -1.71 13.00 10.62
CA SER A 299 -0.66 13.34 9.66
C SER A 299 -1.20 13.69 8.27
N CYS A 300 -2.42 13.24 7.94
CA CYS A 300 -3.11 13.57 6.70
C CYS A 300 -4.38 14.40 6.94
N HIS A 301 -5.11 14.11 8.02
CA HIS A 301 -6.33 14.82 8.41
C HIS A 301 -6.05 15.86 9.51
N ALA A 302 -5.01 16.68 9.31
CA ALA A 302 -4.50 17.63 10.31
C ALA A 302 -5.62 18.54 10.86
N LEU A 303 -6.43 19.14 9.99
CA LEU A 303 -7.52 20.02 10.42
C LEU A 303 -8.54 19.32 11.33
N ASN A 304 -8.91 18.07 11.03
CA ASN A 304 -9.84 17.31 11.87
C ASN A 304 -9.19 16.96 13.21
N ALA A 305 -7.90 16.61 13.21
CA ALA A 305 -7.15 16.34 14.42
C ALA A 305 -7.02 17.59 15.31
N ASP A 306 -6.76 18.76 14.73
CA ASP A 306 -6.64 20.03 15.44
C ASP A 306 -7.98 20.47 16.07
N LEU A 307 -9.08 20.29 15.32
CA LEU A 307 -10.42 20.55 15.82
C LEU A 307 -10.77 19.60 16.98
N PHE A 308 -10.46 18.31 16.85
CA PHE A 308 -10.67 17.33 17.92
C PHE A 308 -9.81 17.66 19.14
N ALA A 309 -8.54 18.03 18.95
CA ALA A 309 -7.63 18.40 20.03
C ALA A 309 -8.11 19.62 20.82
N SER A 310 -8.82 20.53 20.16
CA SER A 310 -9.43 21.71 20.78
C SER A 310 -10.84 21.45 21.35
N SER A 311 -11.34 20.23 21.22
CA SER A 311 -12.72 19.89 21.61
C SER A 311 -12.86 19.54 23.09
N PRO A 312 -14.09 19.62 23.64
CA PRO A 312 -14.36 19.14 25.00
C PRO A 312 -14.07 17.65 25.22
N HIS A 313 -14.08 16.84 24.15
CA HIS A 313 -13.81 15.40 24.25
C HIS A 313 -12.34 15.09 24.50
N LYS A 314 -11.41 15.96 24.08
CA LYS A 314 -9.97 15.68 24.14
C LYS A 314 -9.50 15.28 25.53
N LYS A 315 -9.84 16.10 26.53
CA LYS A 315 -9.41 15.90 27.93
C LYS A 315 -9.88 14.55 28.47
N ILE A 316 -11.15 14.20 28.27
CA ILE A 316 -11.71 12.95 28.78
C ILE A 316 -11.13 11.74 28.04
N PHE A 317 -10.91 11.86 26.73
CA PHE A 317 -10.32 10.79 25.93
C PHE A 317 -8.89 10.50 26.37
N ASP A 318 -8.09 11.53 26.65
CA ASP A 318 -6.74 11.37 27.20
C ASP A 318 -6.75 10.73 28.59
N GLU A 319 -7.57 11.27 29.51
CA GLU A 319 -7.66 10.78 30.89
C GLU A 319 -8.10 9.31 30.96
N LYS A 320 -9.05 8.92 30.10
CA LYS A 320 -9.59 7.55 30.03
C LYS A 320 -8.85 6.64 29.04
N ARG A 321 -7.82 7.13 28.35
CA ARG A 321 -7.09 6.44 27.28
C ARG A 321 -8.03 5.84 26.23
N ILE A 322 -9.03 6.62 25.84
CA ILE A 322 -10.01 6.22 24.82
C ILE A 322 -9.38 6.48 23.43
N PRO A 323 -9.43 5.49 22.53
CA PRO A 323 -9.10 5.67 21.11
C PRO A 323 -9.81 6.90 20.52
N GLU A 324 -9.13 7.85 19.87
CA GLU A 324 -9.78 9.13 19.46
C GLU A 324 -10.66 8.95 18.21
N CYS A 325 -10.09 9.11 17.01
CA CYS A 325 -10.84 9.09 15.74
C CYS A 325 -11.57 7.76 15.52
N GLU A 326 -10.90 6.66 15.85
CA GLU A 326 -11.32 5.29 15.63
C GLU A 326 -12.52 4.86 16.50
N SER A 327 -12.77 5.55 17.63
CA SER A 327 -13.98 5.30 18.43
C SER A 327 -15.26 5.65 17.65
N CYS A 328 -15.17 6.61 16.75
CA CYS A 328 -16.28 7.05 15.91
C CYS A 328 -16.19 6.46 14.49
N HIS A 329 -15.00 6.43 13.89
CA HIS A 329 -14.80 6.10 12.48
C HIS A 329 -14.28 4.68 12.20
N GLY A 330 -13.88 3.92 13.23
CA GLY A 330 -13.17 2.66 13.07
C GLY A 330 -11.73 2.85 12.58
N ASN A 331 -11.02 1.74 12.36
CA ASN A 331 -9.58 1.74 12.01
C ASN A 331 -9.27 0.98 10.71
N HIS A 332 -9.83 -0.21 10.50
CA HIS A 332 -9.64 -0.99 9.26
C HIS A 332 -10.85 -0.92 8.33
N TYR A 333 -12.07 -0.76 8.86
CA TYR A 333 -13.29 -0.58 8.08
C TYR A 333 -13.82 0.85 8.25
N ILE A 334 -13.10 1.81 7.65
CA ILE A 334 -13.47 3.23 7.70
C ILE A 334 -14.50 3.50 6.60
N GLU A 335 -15.73 3.85 7.00
CA GLU A 335 -16.83 4.13 6.08
C GLU A 335 -16.87 5.61 5.65
N THR A 336 -17.62 5.90 4.59
CA THR A 336 -17.85 7.28 4.18
C THR A 336 -18.65 8.00 5.25
N ALA A 337 -18.11 9.13 5.73
CA ALA A 337 -18.80 9.94 6.73
C ALA A 337 -20.08 10.56 6.13
N THR A 338 -21.23 10.01 6.53
CA THR A 338 -22.55 10.56 6.20
C THR A 338 -23.15 11.22 7.44
N ASN A 339 -24.19 12.04 7.25
CA ASN A 339 -24.89 12.67 8.36
C ASN A 339 -25.43 11.63 9.36
N LYS A 340 -25.63 10.36 8.96
CA LYS A 340 -26.07 9.25 9.83
C LYS A 340 -25.21 9.05 11.08
N LEU A 341 -23.91 9.35 10.98
CA LEU A 341 -23.00 9.28 12.13
C LEU A 341 -23.36 10.34 13.18
N LEU A 342 -23.92 11.47 12.77
CA LEU A 342 -24.28 12.60 13.62
C LEU A 342 -25.72 12.46 14.14
N GLY A 343 -25.96 12.90 15.37
CA GLY A 343 -27.29 12.92 15.98
C GLY A 343 -27.40 12.00 17.18
N VAL A 344 -28.60 11.47 17.38
CA VAL A 344 -28.94 10.62 18.53
C VAL A 344 -29.74 9.37 18.10
N SER A 345 -29.73 9.05 16.81
CA SER A 345 -30.37 7.83 16.30
C SER A 345 -29.55 6.59 16.67
N SER A 346 -30.12 5.41 16.47
CA SER A 346 -29.43 4.13 16.65
C SER A 346 -28.21 3.95 15.74
N GLU A 347 -28.18 4.64 14.58
CA GLU A 347 -27.04 4.63 13.65
C GLU A 347 -25.94 5.65 14.03
N SER A 348 -26.24 6.59 14.93
CA SER A 348 -25.30 7.64 15.30
C SER A 348 -24.23 7.15 16.27
N VAL A 349 -23.00 7.65 16.10
CA VAL A 349 -21.89 7.35 16.99
C VAL A 349 -22.00 8.06 18.33
N CYS A 350 -22.72 9.19 18.39
CA CYS A 350 -22.85 10.00 19.60
C CYS A 350 -23.72 9.27 20.65
N SER A 351 -24.78 8.59 20.20
CA SER A 351 -25.72 7.82 21.03
C SER A 351 -25.07 6.69 21.83
N LYS A 352 -23.86 6.28 21.43
CA LYS A 352 -23.09 5.23 22.15
C LYS A 352 -22.63 5.70 23.52
N CYS A 353 -22.50 7.01 23.74
CA CYS A 353 -21.98 7.61 24.96
C CYS A 353 -22.87 8.71 25.55
N HIS A 354 -23.73 9.33 24.73
CA HIS A 354 -24.65 10.41 25.14
C HIS A 354 -26.08 9.91 25.06
N THR A 355 -26.80 9.94 26.18
CA THR A 355 -28.20 9.52 26.25
C THR A 355 -29.08 10.67 26.73
N GLU A 356 -30.39 10.52 26.60
CA GLU A 356 -31.34 11.53 27.07
C GLU A 356 -31.30 11.72 28.60
N LYS A 357 -30.85 10.69 29.33
CA LYS A 357 -30.77 10.70 30.81
C LYS A 357 -29.36 11.01 31.32
N GLU A 358 -28.33 10.63 30.56
CA GLU A 358 -26.92 10.78 30.93
C GLU A 358 -26.18 11.56 29.85
N SER A 359 -25.42 12.59 30.27
CA SER A 359 -24.75 13.51 29.33
C SER A 359 -25.74 14.30 28.45
N VAL A 360 -26.82 14.80 29.07
CA VAL A 360 -27.94 15.52 28.42
C VAL A 360 -27.45 16.64 27.49
N LYS A 361 -26.44 17.40 27.90
CA LYS A 361 -25.88 18.49 27.08
C LYS A 361 -25.31 17.97 25.77
N GLY A 362 -24.50 16.90 25.80
CA GLY A 362 -23.92 16.30 24.59
C GLY A 362 -24.98 15.68 23.69
N TYR A 363 -26.01 15.08 24.28
CA TYR A 363 -27.18 14.57 23.56
C TYR A 363 -27.91 15.67 22.79
N GLN A 364 -28.18 16.82 23.43
CA GLN A 364 -28.84 17.95 22.76
C GLN A 364 -27.97 18.57 21.67
N VAL A 365 -26.67 18.76 21.93
CA VAL A 365 -25.73 19.28 20.92
C VAL A 365 -25.72 18.39 19.68
N ALA A 366 -25.59 17.06 19.85
CA ALA A 366 -25.58 16.13 18.73
C ALA A 366 -26.90 16.18 17.92
N LYS A 367 -28.04 16.23 18.61
CA LYS A 367 -29.37 16.37 17.98
C LYS A 367 -29.50 17.67 17.20
N THR A 368 -29.05 18.79 17.78
CA THR A 368 -29.03 20.10 17.13
C THR A 368 -28.16 20.10 15.88
N MET A 369 -26.91 19.64 16.00
CA MET A 369 -25.98 19.60 14.86
C MET A 369 -26.55 18.75 13.71
N ARG A 370 -27.20 17.62 14.04
CA ARG A 370 -27.87 16.78 13.03
C ARG A 370 -29.03 17.50 12.35
N SER A 371 -29.89 18.17 13.11
CA SER A 371 -31.02 18.93 12.58
C SER A 371 -30.55 20.05 11.63
N LEU A 372 -29.52 20.79 12.04
CA LEU A 372 -28.97 21.90 11.28
C LEU A 372 -28.34 21.45 9.96
N ILE A 373 -27.51 20.39 9.96
CA ILE A 373 -26.87 19.91 8.73
C ILE A 373 -27.88 19.32 7.74
N ASP A 374 -28.92 18.63 8.23
CA ASP A 374 -29.97 18.09 7.38
C ASP A 374 -30.84 19.20 6.78
N SER A 375 -31.11 20.25 7.57
CA SER A 375 -31.84 21.43 7.10
C SER A 375 -31.04 22.19 6.05
N LEU A 376 -29.72 22.33 6.21
CA LEU A 376 -28.83 22.91 5.20
C LEU A 376 -28.81 22.06 3.93
N ASP A 377 -28.73 20.74 4.06
CA ASP A 377 -28.78 19.81 2.93
C ASP A 377 -30.09 19.93 2.14
N TYR A 378 -31.22 20.08 2.84
CA TYR A 378 -32.51 20.31 2.21
C TYR A 378 -32.56 21.66 1.49
N ALA A 379 -32.14 22.74 2.15
CA ALA A 379 -32.15 24.09 1.58
C ALA A 379 -31.27 24.17 0.31
N LEU A 380 -30.08 23.55 0.34
CA LEU A 380 -29.19 23.48 -0.81
C LEU A 380 -29.79 22.70 -2.00
N LYS A 381 -30.45 21.58 -1.73
CA LYS A 381 -31.14 20.81 -2.78
C LYS A 381 -32.27 21.61 -3.40
N TYR A 382 -33.06 22.28 -2.57
CA TYR A 382 -34.16 23.13 -3.02
C TYR A 382 -33.64 24.31 -3.86
N ALA A 383 -32.64 25.04 -3.37
CA ALA A 383 -31.97 26.10 -4.12
C ALA A 383 -31.45 25.60 -5.47
N GLY A 384 -30.77 24.45 -5.49
CA GLY A 384 -30.28 23.83 -6.72
C GLY A 384 -31.40 23.49 -7.72
N SER A 385 -32.56 23.03 -7.26
CA SER A 385 -33.71 22.79 -8.13
C SER A 385 -34.28 24.07 -8.74
N LEU A 386 -34.38 25.16 -7.96
CA LEU A 386 -34.86 26.46 -8.47
C LEU A 386 -33.92 27.03 -9.53
N ILE A 387 -32.61 26.99 -9.27
CA ILE A 387 -31.60 27.45 -10.23
C ILE A 387 -31.66 26.63 -11.52
N SER A 388 -31.84 25.31 -11.40
CA SER A 388 -32.00 24.43 -12.57
C SER A 388 -33.28 24.73 -13.36
N GLU A 389 -34.39 25.01 -12.67
CA GLU A 389 -35.65 25.40 -13.31
C GLU A 389 -35.54 26.76 -14.02
N ALA A 390 -34.95 27.76 -13.37
CA ALA A 390 -34.72 29.08 -13.96
C ALA A 390 -33.82 29.00 -15.21
N GLU A 391 -32.76 28.18 -15.15
CA GLU A 391 -31.85 27.91 -16.28
C GLU A 391 -32.61 27.27 -17.46
N GLN A 392 -33.46 26.27 -17.20
CA GLN A 392 -34.30 25.63 -18.23
C GLN A 392 -35.31 26.59 -18.87
N LYS A 393 -35.78 27.60 -18.12
CA LYS A 393 -36.66 28.66 -18.62
C LYS A 393 -35.92 29.77 -19.37
N GLY A 394 -34.59 29.69 -19.50
CA GLY A 394 -33.76 30.65 -20.22
C GLY A 394 -33.54 31.96 -19.47
N MET A 395 -33.64 31.94 -18.13
CA MET A 395 -33.39 33.10 -17.29
C MET A 395 -31.89 33.27 -16.98
N GLU A 396 -31.45 34.52 -16.82
CA GLU A 396 -30.09 34.85 -16.37
C GLU A 396 -29.98 34.54 -14.87
N ILE A 397 -29.02 33.68 -14.49
CA ILE A 397 -28.85 33.11 -13.14
C ILE A 397 -27.37 32.82 -12.82
N ALA A 398 -26.41 33.40 -13.55
CA ALA A 398 -24.99 33.10 -13.38
C ALA A 398 -24.50 33.41 -11.96
N ASP A 399 -24.92 34.55 -11.40
CA ASP A 399 -24.53 34.96 -10.05
C ASP A 399 -25.09 34.02 -8.98
N ALA A 400 -26.36 33.62 -9.11
CA ALA A 400 -26.98 32.68 -8.20
C ALA A 400 -26.33 31.28 -8.27
N LYS A 401 -25.94 30.84 -9.48
CA LYS A 401 -25.20 29.58 -9.67
C LYS A 401 -23.80 29.64 -9.09
N PHE A 402 -23.12 30.78 -9.18
CA PHE A 402 -21.83 31.01 -8.52
C PHE A 402 -21.99 30.96 -6.99
N LYS A 403 -22.97 31.69 -6.44
CA LYS A 403 -23.24 31.72 -4.99
C LYS A 403 -23.69 30.36 -4.43
N LEU A 404 -24.35 29.52 -5.23
CA LEU A 404 -24.66 28.15 -4.83
C LEU A 404 -23.38 27.33 -4.55
N ARG A 405 -22.26 27.64 -5.20
CA ARG A 405 -20.96 27.00 -4.89
C ARG A 405 -20.44 27.41 -3.51
N ASP A 406 -20.56 28.68 -3.15
CA ASP A 406 -20.20 29.18 -1.81
C ASP A 406 -21.03 28.47 -0.72
N ALA A 407 -22.33 28.26 -0.96
CA ALA A 407 -23.19 27.53 -0.03
C ALA A 407 -22.80 26.04 0.10
N ASN A 408 -22.41 25.40 -1.01
CA ASN A 408 -21.87 24.04 -0.97
C ASN A 408 -20.52 23.97 -0.23
N GLN A 409 -19.68 25.00 -0.35
CA GLN A 409 -18.44 25.12 0.41
C GLN A 409 -18.72 25.25 1.91
N ALA A 410 -19.71 26.05 2.30
CA ALA A 410 -20.14 26.16 3.70
C ALA A 410 -20.63 24.82 4.26
N LYS A 411 -21.31 23.99 3.45
CA LYS A 411 -21.67 22.62 3.84
C LYS A 411 -20.45 21.73 4.07
N LEU A 412 -19.41 21.82 3.23
CA LEU A 412 -18.17 21.08 3.43
C LEU A 412 -17.45 21.54 4.71
N GLU A 413 -17.40 22.85 4.94
CA GLU A 413 -16.86 23.45 6.15
C GLU A 413 -17.62 22.98 7.40
N ALA A 414 -18.96 22.94 7.35
CA ALA A 414 -19.79 22.44 8.44
C ALA A 414 -19.48 20.98 8.78
N LYS A 415 -19.34 20.10 7.77
CA LYS A 415 -18.96 18.70 7.98
C LYS A 415 -17.62 18.55 8.68
N THR A 416 -16.64 19.40 8.35
CA THR A 416 -15.36 19.46 9.05
C THR A 416 -15.52 19.98 10.48
N MET A 417 -16.32 21.03 10.66
CA MET A 417 -16.56 21.68 11.95
C MET A 417 -17.19 20.75 12.99
N VAL A 418 -17.84 19.65 12.59
CA VAL A 418 -18.33 18.60 13.50
C VAL A 418 -17.24 18.13 14.48
N HIS A 419 -15.98 18.06 14.04
CA HIS A 419 -14.86 17.59 14.87
C HIS A 419 -14.49 18.55 16.01
N SER A 420 -14.98 19.79 15.99
CA SER A 420 -14.82 20.71 17.13
C SER A 420 -15.70 20.33 18.33
N PHE A 421 -16.79 19.60 18.08
CA PHE A 421 -17.86 19.32 19.04
C PHE A 421 -18.36 20.58 19.78
N ASP A 422 -18.32 21.72 19.10
CA ASP A 422 -18.74 23.02 19.59
C ASP A 422 -19.97 23.50 18.80
N GLU A 423 -21.11 23.57 19.48
CA GLU A 423 -22.38 23.97 18.88
C GLU A 423 -22.31 25.40 18.32
N ALA A 424 -21.65 26.34 19.00
CA ALA A 424 -21.62 27.74 18.59
C ALA A 424 -20.83 27.91 17.29
N LYS A 425 -19.64 27.29 17.22
CA LYS A 425 -18.82 27.29 16.00
C LYS A 425 -19.53 26.58 14.84
N PHE A 426 -20.23 25.48 15.12
CA PHE A 426 -20.99 24.77 14.12
C PHE A 426 -22.16 25.62 13.56
N ARG A 427 -22.90 26.30 14.43
CA ARG A 427 -23.97 27.23 14.04
C ARG A 427 -23.46 28.40 13.22
N GLU A 428 -22.33 28.99 13.60
CA GLU A 428 -21.73 30.09 12.84
C GLU A 428 -21.50 29.72 11.38
N VAL A 429 -21.00 28.51 11.11
CA VAL A 429 -20.80 28.02 9.75
C VAL A 429 -22.14 27.73 9.05
N VAL A 430 -23.03 26.98 9.69
CA VAL A 430 -24.29 26.56 9.05
C VAL A 430 -25.25 27.71 8.84
N GLU A 431 -25.49 28.54 9.85
CA GLU A 431 -26.44 29.65 9.82
C GLU A 431 -25.81 30.88 9.16
N GLY A 432 -24.62 31.29 9.60
CA GLY A 432 -23.96 32.52 9.16
C GLY A 432 -23.43 32.46 7.73
N LYS A 433 -22.98 31.29 7.26
CA LYS A 433 -22.49 31.11 5.88
C LYS A 433 -23.46 30.29 5.04
N GLY A 434 -23.86 29.12 5.51
CA GLY A 434 -24.69 28.18 4.74
C GLY A 434 -26.08 28.72 4.40
N PHE A 435 -26.91 28.97 5.42
CA PHE A 435 -28.28 29.45 5.23
C PHE A 435 -28.34 30.87 4.68
N ALA A 436 -27.47 31.76 5.12
CA ALA A 436 -27.39 33.13 4.60
C ALA A 436 -27.23 33.14 3.07
N VAL A 437 -26.26 32.39 2.54
CA VAL A 437 -26.03 32.30 1.09
C VAL A 437 -27.16 31.53 0.39
N THR A 438 -27.63 30.44 0.97
CA THR A 438 -28.70 29.63 0.36
C THR A 438 -30.01 30.41 0.24
N THR A 439 -30.34 31.24 1.22
CA THR A 439 -31.54 32.09 1.21
C THR A 439 -31.45 33.14 0.09
N PHE A 440 -30.29 33.75 -0.11
CA PHE A 440 -30.03 34.64 -1.23
C PHE A 440 -30.24 33.93 -2.58
N VAL A 441 -29.65 32.74 -2.75
CA VAL A 441 -29.78 31.94 -3.99
C VAL A 441 -31.24 31.56 -4.27
N ILE A 442 -32.00 31.19 -3.24
CA ILE A 442 -33.43 30.89 -3.37
C ILE A 442 -34.20 32.14 -3.81
N GLY A 443 -33.89 33.30 -3.23
CA GLY A 443 -34.49 34.58 -3.62
C GLY A 443 -34.27 34.91 -5.09
N GLU A 444 -33.02 34.83 -5.56
CA GLU A 444 -32.66 35.06 -6.97
C GLU A 444 -33.33 34.05 -7.91
N GLY A 445 -33.34 32.76 -7.54
CA GLY A 445 -34.01 31.72 -8.33
C GLY A 445 -35.50 31.97 -8.49
N ASN A 446 -36.19 32.32 -7.40
CA ASN A 446 -37.61 32.68 -7.44
C ASN A 446 -37.85 33.95 -8.27
N ALA A 447 -37.06 35.00 -8.05
CA ALA A 447 -37.18 36.25 -8.81
C ALA A 447 -36.97 36.03 -10.33
N ALA A 448 -36.04 35.15 -10.71
CA ALA A 448 -35.83 34.76 -12.09
C ALA A 448 -37.06 34.02 -12.66
N ILE A 449 -37.61 33.05 -11.94
CA ILE A 449 -38.81 32.32 -12.36
C ILE A 449 -40.03 33.23 -12.46
N ASP A 450 -40.20 34.16 -11.52
CA ASP A 450 -41.30 35.12 -11.53
C ASP A 450 -41.16 36.10 -12.71
N ASN A 451 -39.94 36.58 -12.98
CA ASN A 451 -39.65 37.41 -14.15
C ASN A 451 -39.97 36.71 -15.47
N TYR A 452 -39.73 35.39 -15.56
CA TYR A 452 -40.14 34.60 -16.73
C TYR A 452 -41.66 34.69 -16.96
N TYR A 453 -42.45 34.42 -15.91
CA TYR A 453 -43.91 34.45 -16.03
C TYR A 453 -44.43 35.87 -16.28
N PHE A 454 -43.85 36.87 -15.63
CA PHE A 454 -44.19 38.28 -15.86
C PHE A 454 -43.97 38.69 -17.32
N ARG A 455 -42.82 38.36 -17.92
CA ARG A 455 -42.54 38.63 -19.35
C ARG A 455 -43.53 37.94 -20.26
N ARG A 456 -43.91 36.70 -19.93
CA ARG A 456 -44.85 35.91 -20.74
C ARG A 456 -46.27 36.45 -20.68
N TYR A 457 -46.77 36.79 -19.49
CA TYR A 457 -48.09 37.42 -19.35
C TYR A 457 -48.13 38.82 -19.95
N GLY A 458 -47.08 39.62 -19.74
CA GLY A 458 -46.94 40.94 -20.35
C GLY A 458 -46.98 40.88 -21.89
N LEU A 459 -46.26 39.93 -22.49
CA LEU A 459 -46.29 39.71 -23.94
C LEU A 459 -47.69 39.32 -24.43
N VAL A 460 -48.40 38.44 -23.71
CA VAL A 460 -49.78 38.07 -24.06
C VAL A 460 -50.72 39.28 -24.01
N ILE A 461 -50.66 40.07 -22.93
CA ILE A 461 -51.48 41.28 -22.78
C ILE A 461 -51.16 42.30 -23.89
N PHE A 462 -49.88 42.51 -24.17
CA PHE A 462 -49.43 43.42 -25.23
C PHE A 462 -49.91 42.97 -26.62
N ILE A 463 -49.82 41.67 -26.93
CA ILE A 463 -50.35 41.09 -28.17
C ILE A 463 -51.87 41.30 -28.25
N LEU A 464 -52.61 41.12 -27.16
CA LEU A 464 -54.05 41.36 -27.14
C LEU A 464 -54.40 42.82 -27.40
N ILE A 465 -53.68 43.76 -26.77
CA ILE A 465 -53.87 45.21 -26.96
C ILE A 465 -53.57 45.61 -28.41
N ILE A 466 -52.43 45.18 -28.96
CA ILE A 466 -52.06 45.45 -30.35
C ILE A 466 -53.10 44.85 -31.29
N SER A 467 -53.48 43.60 -31.09
CA SER A 467 -54.47 42.92 -31.95
C SER A 467 -55.80 43.67 -31.93
N PHE A 468 -56.26 44.12 -30.75
CA PHE A 468 -57.45 44.93 -30.62
C PHE A 468 -57.32 46.27 -31.36
N LEU A 469 -56.23 47.01 -31.17
CA LEU A 469 -55.97 48.26 -31.88
C LEU A 469 -55.91 48.07 -33.40
N SER A 470 -55.25 47.00 -33.87
CA SER A 470 -55.19 46.64 -35.29
C SER A 470 -56.57 46.32 -35.86
N ILE A 471 -57.43 45.61 -35.11
CA ILE A 471 -58.81 45.32 -35.51
C ILE A 471 -59.63 46.62 -35.59
N VAL A 472 -59.53 47.50 -34.59
CA VAL A 472 -60.23 48.79 -34.58
C VAL A 472 -59.78 49.67 -35.75
N LEU A 473 -58.47 49.75 -36.00
CA LEU A 473 -57.90 50.49 -37.12
C LEU A 473 -58.39 49.93 -38.45
N TYR A 474 -58.39 48.61 -38.61
CA TYR A 474 -58.93 47.94 -39.79
C TYR A 474 -60.41 48.28 -40.04
N ILE A 475 -61.24 48.22 -38.99
CA ILE A 475 -62.67 48.59 -39.07
C ILE A 475 -62.83 50.08 -39.44
N TYR A 476 -62.00 50.96 -38.87
CA TYR A 476 -62.02 52.39 -39.15
C TYR A 476 -61.65 52.71 -40.60
N ILE A 477 -60.58 52.10 -41.12
CA ILE A 477 -60.17 52.23 -42.54
C ILE A 477 -61.32 51.75 -43.46
N LYS A 478 -61.91 50.57 -43.19
CA LYS A 478 -63.07 50.07 -43.95
C LYS A 478 -64.28 51.01 -43.92
N ARG A 479 -64.49 51.77 -42.84
CA ARG A 479 -65.54 52.78 -42.75
C ARG A 479 -65.22 54.01 -43.61
N LEU A 480 -63.97 54.46 -43.65
CA LEU A 480 -63.54 55.57 -44.50
C LEU A 480 -63.67 55.22 -45.98
N ASP A 481 -63.24 54.02 -46.40
CA ASP A 481 -63.39 53.56 -47.79
C ASP A 481 -64.86 53.53 -48.23
N LYS A 482 -65.76 53.07 -47.35
CA LYS A 482 -67.22 53.12 -47.59
C LYS A 482 -67.79 54.53 -47.71
N LYS A 483 -67.15 55.52 -47.07
CA LYS A 483 -67.58 56.93 -47.11
C LYS A 483 -67.13 57.60 -48.40
N HIS A 484 -65.93 57.26 -48.89
CA HIS A 484 -65.41 57.72 -50.19
C HIS A 484 -66.14 57.14 -51.41
N LEU A 485 -66.74 55.95 -51.28
CA LEU A 485 -67.58 55.35 -52.35
C LEU A 485 -69.01 55.94 -52.45
N LYS A 486 -69.38 56.89 -51.57
CA LYS A 486 -70.72 57.53 -51.51
C LYS A 486 -70.71 59.02 -51.86
N THR A 487 -69.55 59.56 -52.19
CA THR A 487 -69.32 60.89 -52.79
C THR A 487 -68.79 60.69 -54.18
#